data_AF-X1KY61-F1
#
_entry.id   AF-X1KY61-F1
#
_cell.length_a   1.000
_cell.length_b   1.000
_cell.length_c   1.000
_cell.angle_alpha   90.00
_cell.angle_beta   90.00
_cell.angle_gamma   90.00
#
_symmetry.space_group_name_H-M   'P 1'
#
loop_
_entity.id
_entity.type
_entity.pdbx_description
1 polymer ?
#
loop_
_entity_poly.entity_id
_entity_poly.type
_entity_poly.pdbx_seq_one_letter_code
_entity_poly.pdbx_strand_id
1 'polypeptide(L)' 'MPEKVEKIRVSVTMTTPYVEALDGLVDEGIYLGRGEAILEALRGLFRGYGVKPFTSKEVDSENQP' A
#
# COMPACT_ATOMS: atom_id res chain seq x y z
N MET A 1 11.74 -19.79 -7.31
CA MET A 1 12.15 -18.42 -7.71
C MET A 1 11.19 -17.46 -7.02
N PRO A 2 11.65 -16.45 -6.27
CA PRO A 2 10.73 -15.52 -5.61
C PRO A 2 9.89 -14.82 -6.68
N GLU A 3 8.56 -14.84 -6.49
CA GLU A 3 7.61 -14.15 -7.36
C GLU A 3 8.01 -12.67 -7.42
N LYS A 4 8.28 -12.17 -8.63
CA LYS A 4 8.75 -10.79 -8.82
C LYS A 4 7.60 -9.87 -8.43
N VAL A 5 7.77 -9.12 -7.33
CA VAL A 5 6.78 -8.12 -6.90
C VAL A 5 6.65 -7.07 -7.99
N GLU A 6 5.50 -7.05 -8.66
CA GLU A 6 5.20 -6.07 -9.69
C GLU A 6 4.84 -4.73 -9.04
N LYS A 7 5.58 -3.67 -9.39
CA LYS A 7 5.35 -2.31 -8.88
C LYS A 7 4.53 -1.53 -9.90
N ILE A 8 3.30 -1.19 -9.53
CA ILE A 8 2.40 -0.39 -10.37
C ILE A 8 2.44 1.07 -9.90
N ARG A 9 2.66 2.00 -10.84
CA ARG A 9 2.58 3.44 -10.56
C ARG A 9 1.14 3.92 -10.73
N VAL A 10 0.57 4.47 -9.67
CA VAL A 10 -0.72 5.17 -9.70
C VAL A 10 -0.45 6.67 -9.55
N SER A 11 -1.05 7.48 -10.42
CA SER A 11 -0.99 8.94 -10.35
C SER A 11 -2.36 9.48 -9.97
N VAL A 12 -2.41 10.35 -8.98
CA VAL A 12 -3.65 10.98 -8.50
C VAL A 12 -3.48 12.50 -8.48
N THR A 13 -4.56 13.22 -8.76
CA THR A 13 -4.63 14.67 -8.58
C THR A 13 -5.23 14.95 -7.21
N MET A 14 -4.56 15.80 -6.43
CA MET A 14 -4.98 16.18 -5.07
C MET A 14 -4.96 17.70 -4.96
N THR A 15 -5.77 18.26 -4.04
CA THR A 15 -5.67 19.69 -3.73
C THR A 15 -4.42 19.97 -2.91
N THR A 16 -3.93 21.20 -2.98
CA THR A 16 -2.69 21.64 -2.30
C THR A 16 -2.65 21.27 -0.81
N PRO A 17 -3.71 21.46 0.00
CA PRO A 17 -3.66 21.14 1.43
C PRO A 17 -3.36 19.66 1.72
N TYR A 18 -3.76 18.73 0.86
CA TYR A 18 -3.43 17.32 1.05
C TYR A 18 -1.96 17.03 0.74
N VAL A 19 -1.40 17.70 -0.27
CA VAL A 19 0.02 17.55 -0.61
C VAL A 19 0.88 18.13 0.51
N GLU A 20 0.52 19.30 1.04
CA GLU A 20 1.20 19.94 2.17
C GLU A 20 1.13 19.09 3.44
N ALA A 21 -0.02 18.48 3.73
CA ALA A 21 -0.14 17.57 4.87
C ALA A 21 0.75 16.33 4.70
N LEU A 22 0.85 15.76 3.48
CA LEU A 22 1.76 14.65 3.20
C LEU A 22 3.23 15.07 3.33
N ASP A 23 3.56 16.29 2.93
CA ASP A 23 4.91 16.86 3.10
C ASP A 23 5.24 17.03 4.58
N GLY A 24 4.32 17.56 5.38
CA GLY A 24 4.51 17.69 6.83
C GLY A 24 4.86 16.35 7.50
N LEU A 25 4.21 15.25 7.10
CA LEU A 25 4.54 13.92 7.62
C LEU A 25 5.97 13.45 7.25
N VAL A 26 6.49 13.88 6.11
CA VAL A 26 7.86 13.56 5.68
C VAL A 26 8.86 14.47 6.39
N ASP A 27 8.55 15.75 6.52
CA ASP A 27 9.39 16.75 7.17
C ASP A 27 9.56 16.48 8.67
N GLU A 28 8.51 15.96 9.32
CA GLU A 28 8.56 15.49 10.71
C GLU A 28 9.32 14.16 10.87
N GLY A 29 9.74 13.53 9.77
CA GLY A 29 10.46 12.26 9.76
C GLY A 29 9.60 11.04 10.10
N ILE A 30 8.26 11.16 10.05
CA ILE A 30 7.33 10.06 10.32
C ILE A 30 7.39 9.04 9.17
N TYR A 31 7.53 9.51 7.94
CA TYR A 31 7.70 8.67 6.75
C TYR A 31 8.87 9.14 5.89
N LEU A 32 9.49 8.22 5.14
CA LEU A 32 10.61 8.54 4.25
C LEU A 32 10.17 9.24 2.96
N GLY A 33 8.86 9.21 2.67
CA GLY A 33 8.29 9.92 1.53
C GLY A 33 6.77 9.77 1.44
N ARG A 34 6.15 10.64 0.64
CA ARG A 34 4.68 10.68 0.44
C ARG A 34 4.09 9.31 0.05
N GLY A 35 4.82 8.57 -0.80
CA GLY A 35 4.38 7.26 -1.26
C GLY A 35 4.26 6.23 -0.14
N GLU A 36 5.18 6.25 0.83
CA GLU A 36 5.12 5.36 1.99
C GLU A 36 3.92 5.71 2.88
N ALA A 37 3.72 7.00 3.17
CA ALA A 37 2.58 7.49 3.93
C ALA A 37 1.24 7.06 3.30
N ILE A 38 1.11 7.22 1.98
CA ILE A 38 -0.09 6.81 1.22
C ILE A 38 -0.28 5.29 1.29
N LEU A 39 0.78 4.50 1.12
CA LEU A 39 0.68 3.05 1.17
C LEU A 39 0.26 2.55 2.56
N GLU A 40 0.76 3.15 3.63
CA GLU A 40 0.36 2.79 4.99
C GLU A 40 -1.10 3.17 5.27
N ALA A 41 -1.53 4.35 4.82
CA ALA A 41 -2.93 4.76 4.89
C ALA A 41 -3.86 3.78 4.13
N LEU A 42 -3.46 3.36 2.92
CA LEU A 42 -4.22 2.38 2.13
C LEU A 42 -4.26 1.00 2.81
N ARG A 43 -3.16 0.55 3.43
CA ARG A 43 -3.17 -0.69 4.22
C ARG A 43 -4.15 -0.61 5.37
N GLY A 44 -4.18 0.50 6.11
CA GLY A 44 -5.15 0.74 7.17
C GLY A 44 -6.58 0.70 6.65
N LEU A 45 -6.84 1.39 5.54
CA LEU A 45 -8.14 1.39 4.85
C LEU A 45 -8.59 -0.03 4.48
N PHE A 46 -7.75 -0.77 3.76
CA PHE A 46 -8.08 -2.12 3.30
C PHE A 46 -8.29 -3.10 4.45
N ARG A 47 -7.46 -3.03 5.50
CA ARG A 47 -7.67 -3.81 6.74
C ARG A 47 -9.04 -3.52 7.36
N GLY A 48 -9.45 -2.24 7.39
CA GLY A 48 -10.76 -1.84 7.90
C GLY A 48 -11.94 -2.42 7.12
N TYR A 49 -11.77 -2.64 5.80
CA TYR A 49 -12.76 -3.30 4.95
C TYR A 49 -12.60 -4.82 4.87
N GLY A 50 -11.69 -5.43 5.64
CA GLY A 50 -11.41 -6.87 5.59
C GLY A 50 -10.68 -7.31 4.31
N VAL A 51 -10.20 -6.38 3.50
CA VAL A 51 -9.37 -6.65 2.32
C VAL A 51 -7.94 -6.87 2.81
N LYS A 52 -7.46 -8.12 2.77
CA LYS A 52 -6.09 -8.45 3.15
C LYS A 52 -5.19 -8.37 1.91
N PRO A 53 -4.25 -7.42 1.81
CA PRO A 53 -3.32 -7.34 0.68
C PRO A 53 -2.15 -8.34 0.78
N PHE A 54 -2.30 -9.40 1.57
CA PHE A 54 -1.29 -10.43 1.77
C PHE A 54 -1.92 -11.81 1.62
N THR A 55 -2.54 -12.07 0.47
CA THR A 55 -2.62 -13.45 0.02
C THR A 55 -1.24 -13.80 -0.53
N SER A 56 -0.40 -14.43 0.29
CA SER A 56 0.35 -15.56 -0.29
C SER A 56 -0.74 -16.39 -0.97
N LYS A 57 -0.69 -16.56 -2.29
CA LYS A 57 -1.58 -17.50 -2.97
C LYS A 57 -1.69 -18.71 -2.06
N GLU A 58 -2.90 -18.95 -1.54
CA GLU A 58 -3.25 -20.31 -1.13
C GLU A 58 -2.94 -21.09 -2.41
N VAL A 59 -1.84 -21.83 -2.35
CA VAL A 59 -1.61 -22.89 -3.30
C VAL A 59 -2.76 -23.82 -2.97
N ASP A 60 -3.86 -23.68 -3.69
CA ASP A 60 -4.87 -24.70 -3.81
C ASP A 60 -4.14 -25.90 -4.41
N SER A 61 -3.44 -26.63 -3.56
CA SER A 61 -3.18 -28.04 -3.74
C SER A 61 -4.51 -28.74 -3.54
N GLU A 62 -5.45 -28.46 -4.44
CA GLU A 62 -6.52 -29.37 -4.78
C GLU A 62 -5.87 -30.44 -5.67
N ASN A 63 -5.06 -31.28 -5.03
CA ASN A 63 -4.74 -32.59 -5.55
C ASN A 63 -5.09 -33.57 -4.45
N GLN A 64 -6.31 -34.07 -4.53
CA GLN A 64 -6.73 -35.25 -3.81
C GLN A 64 -7.76 -35.98 -4.68
N PRO A 65 -7.77 -37.32 -4.75
CA PRO A 65 -6.74 -38.32 -4.47
C PRO A 65 -6.17 -39.02 -5.72
#